data_AF-A0A1Z9B4J4-F1
#
_entry.id   AF-A0A1Z9B4J4-F1
#
_cell.length_a   1.000
_cell.length_b   1.000
_cell.length_c   1.000
_cell.angle_alpha   90.00
_cell.angle_beta   90.00
_cell.angle_gamma   90.00
#
_symmetry.space_group_name_H-M   'P 1'
#
loop_
_entity.id
_entity.type
_entity.pdbx_description
1 polymer ?
#
loop_
_entity_poly.entity_id
_entity_poly.type
_entity_poly.pdbx_seq_one_letter_code
_entity_poly.pdbx_strand_id
1 'polypeptide(L)'
;MDFIDDKIWKPVHLLTGFECCIEYYVNNVGEIKSTKGAKERLLKQRINKNGYKQVNLTQRIGRKQTLTVAVHKLVALAFLPKSPRPNGRAKACSQIRHIDGNKLNNSIVNLKWTKIE
;
A
#
# COMPACT_ATOMS: atom_id res chain seq x y z
N MET A 1 19.87 17.91 1.24
CA MET A 1 18.43 17.90 1.57
C MET A 1 17.76 17.14 0.45
N ASP A 2 17.53 15.85 0.64
CA ASP A 2 16.77 15.04 -0.32
C ASP A 2 15.30 15.39 -0.16
N PHE A 3 14.82 16.25 -1.06
CA PHE A 3 13.41 16.55 -1.16
C PHE A 3 12.69 15.27 -1.57
N ILE A 4 11.85 14.77 -0.68
CA ILE A 4 10.91 13.70 -1.00
C ILE A 4 10.06 14.24 -2.14
N ASP A 5 10.23 13.68 -3.34
CA ASP A 5 9.41 14.05 -4.49
C ASP A 5 7.96 13.62 -4.21
N ASP A 6 7.14 14.59 -3.86
CA ASP A 6 5.71 14.43 -3.54
C ASP A 6 4.92 13.87 -4.74
N LYS A 7 5.41 14.08 -5.97
CA LYS A 7 4.77 13.53 -7.18
C LYS A 7 4.87 12.00 -7.24
N ILE A 8 5.89 11.40 -6.65
CA ILE A 8 6.12 9.95 -6.69
C ILE A 8 5.66 9.26 -5.41
N TRP A 9 5.84 9.89 -4.24
CA TRP A 9 5.63 9.28 -2.93
C TRP A 9 4.35 9.78 -2.26
N LYS A 10 3.39 8.88 -2.05
CA LYS A 10 2.17 9.19 -1.32
C LYS A 10 2.24 8.71 0.13
N PRO A 11 1.82 9.54 1.11
CA PRO A 11 1.80 9.14 2.51
C PRO A 11 0.74 8.06 2.78
N VAL A 12 1.15 7.01 3.49
CA VAL A 12 0.30 5.83 3.79
C VAL A 12 -0.82 6.17 4.76
N HIS A 13 -0.66 7.17 5.63
CA HIS A 13 -1.70 7.57 6.58
C HIS A 13 -2.93 8.21 5.94
N LEU A 14 -2.87 8.61 4.66
CA LEU A 14 -4.06 9.08 3.93
C LEU A 14 -4.95 7.92 3.45
N LEU A 15 -4.48 6.68 3.58
CA LEU A 15 -5.22 5.49 3.17
C LEU A 15 -6.16 5.05 4.29
N THR A 16 -7.41 4.76 3.93
CA THR A 16 -8.43 4.28 4.87
C THR A 16 -7.96 3.01 5.59
N GLY A 17 -7.95 3.04 6.92
CA GLY A 17 -7.47 1.93 7.77
C GLY A 17 -5.96 1.94 8.04
N PHE A 18 -5.21 2.92 7.53
CA PHE A 18 -3.78 3.11 7.80
C PHE A 18 -3.46 4.48 8.42
N GLU A 19 -4.47 5.20 8.91
CA GLU A 19 -4.35 6.54 9.49
C GLU A 19 -3.30 6.62 10.62
N CYS A 20 -3.09 5.52 11.34
CA CYS A 20 -2.09 5.42 12.40
C CYS A 20 -0.64 5.25 11.92
N CYS A 21 -0.43 5.05 10.61
CA CYS A 21 0.87 4.78 9.98
C CYS A 21 1.43 6.05 9.32
N ILE A 22 1.68 7.09 10.13
CA ILE A 22 2.09 8.43 9.68
C ILE A 22 3.49 8.55 9.10
N GLU A 23 4.40 7.63 9.39
CA GLU A 23 5.83 7.73 9.00
C GLU A 23 6.20 6.81 7.83
N TYR A 24 5.23 6.60 6.94
CA TYR A 24 5.36 5.69 5.82
C TYR A 24 4.84 6.32 4.54
N TYR A 25 5.55 6.07 3.46
CA TYR A 25 5.21 6.52 2.11
C TYR A 25 5.24 5.33 1.16
N VAL A 26 4.40 5.37 0.14
CA VAL A 26 4.30 4.36 -0.92
C VAL A 26 4.41 5.05 -2.27
N ASN A 27 5.13 4.44 -3.21
CA ASN A 27 5.23 4.92 -4.58
C ASN A 27 4.43 4.06 -5.57
N ASN A 28 4.35 4.52 -6.82
CA ASN A 28 3.59 3.87 -7.88
C ASN A 28 4.17 2.51 -8.32
N VAL A 29 5.46 2.24 -8.10
CA VAL A 29 6.11 0.95 -8.45
C VAL A 29 5.96 -0.11 -7.35
N GLY A 30 5.51 0.28 -6.16
CA GLY A 30 5.33 -0.62 -5.03
C GLY A 30 6.55 -0.77 -4.13
N GLU A 31 7.26 0.32 -3.93
CA GLU A 31 8.23 0.48 -2.85
C GLU A 31 7.60 1.26 -1.70
N ILE A 32 8.08 0.96 -0.50
CA ILE A 32 7.60 1.59 0.73
C ILE A 32 8.80 2.19 1.43
N LYS A 33 8.67 3.46 1.78
CA LYS A 33 9.69 4.26 2.45
C LYS A 33 9.24 4.52 3.88
N SER A 34 10.18 4.42 4.81
CA SER A 34 9.99 4.73 6.23
C SER A 34 10.76 5.99 6.57
N THR A 35 10.10 6.93 7.23
CA THR A 35 10.68 8.17 7.77
C THR A 35 10.79 8.14 9.30
N LYS A 36 10.79 6.94 9.90
CA LYS A 36 10.79 6.76 11.37
C LYS A 36 12.07 7.15 12.08
N GLY A 37 13.19 7.01 11.38
CA GLY A 37 14.51 7.27 11.94
C GLY A 37 15.03 8.65 11.55
N ALA A 38 16.26 8.95 11.98
CA ALA A 38 16.98 10.14 11.57
C ALA A 38 17.23 10.20 10.04
N LYS A 39 17.14 9.05 9.35
CA LYS A 39 17.23 8.94 7.90
C LYS A 39 16.05 8.15 7.36
N GLU A 40 15.55 8.61 6.23
CA GLU A 40 14.62 7.87 5.40
C GLU A 40 15.25 6.58 4.87
N ARG A 41 14.48 5.49 4.82
CA ARG A 41 14.93 4.21 4.28
C ARG A 41 13.82 3.44 3.60
N LEU A 42 14.17 2.66 2.58
CA LEU A 42 13.24 1.72 1.96
C LEU A 42 13.02 0.51 2.89
N LEU A 43 11.77 0.13 3.12
CA LEU A 43 11.46 -1.07 3.89
C LEU A 43 11.75 -2.31 3.07
N LYS A 44 12.40 -3.29 3.72
CA LYS A 44 12.60 -4.60 3.12
C LYS A 44 11.26 -5.35 3.05
N GLN A 45 10.78 -5.55 1.83
CA GLN A 45 9.57 -6.33 1.56
C GLN A 45 9.85 -7.82 1.81
N ARG A 46 8.85 -8.55 2.31
CA ARG A 46 8.88 -10.01 2.50
C ARG A 46 7.86 -10.65 1.58
N ILE A 47 8.12 -11.87 1.12
CA ILE A 47 7.15 -12.63 0.33
C ILE A 47 6.33 -13.46 1.32
N ASN A 48 5.00 -13.34 1.27
CA ASN A 48 4.09 -14.16 2.05
C ASN A 48 3.99 -15.58 1.45
N LYS A 49 3.46 -16.55 2.20
CA LYS A 49 3.21 -17.92 1.73
C LYS A 49 2.40 -17.99 0.41
N ASN A 50 1.53 -17.01 0.17
CA ASN A 50 0.73 -16.92 -1.07
C ASN A 50 1.47 -16.29 -2.27
N GLY A 51 2.74 -15.92 -2.11
CA GLY A 51 3.59 -15.33 -3.16
C GLY A 51 3.49 -13.81 -3.30
N TYR A 52 2.77 -13.12 -2.42
CA TYR A 52 2.63 -11.65 -2.46
C TYR A 52 3.70 -10.95 -1.63
N LYS A 53 4.23 -9.83 -2.12
CA LYS A 53 5.08 -8.97 -1.29
C LYS A 53 4.24 -8.30 -0.19
N GLN A 54 4.77 -8.30 1.03
CA GLN A 54 4.20 -7.68 2.21
C GLN A 54 5.25 -6.90 2.99
N VAL A 55 4.79 -5.90 3.73
CA VAL A 55 5.60 -5.06 4.62
C VAL A 55 4.97 -4.96 5.99
N ASN A 56 5.81 -4.68 6.98
CA ASN A 56 5.39 -4.44 8.35
C ASN A 56 5.43 -2.94 8.63
N LEU A 57 4.26 -2.36 8.88
CA LEU A 57 4.08 -0.96 9.24
C LEU A 57 3.81 -0.87 10.73
N THR A 58 4.64 -0.21 11.52
CA THR A 58 4.32 0.03 12.93
C THR A 58 3.42 1.24 13.05
N GLN A 59 2.29 1.08 13.72
CA GLN A 59 1.39 2.18 14.04
C GLN A 59 2.04 3.06 15.11
N ARG A 60 2.19 4.36 14.83
CA ARG A 60 2.72 5.34 15.79
C ARG A 60 1.61 5.98 16.61
N ILE A 61 0.41 6.06 16.06
CA ILE A 61 -0.79 6.56 16.73
C ILE A 61 -1.64 5.38 17.21
N GLY A 62 -2.08 5.39 18.46
CA GLY A 62 -2.91 4.32 19.05
C GLY A 62 -2.11 3.18 19.68
N ARG A 63 -2.63 1.95 19.62
CA ARG A 63 -1.91 0.75 20.09
C ARG A 63 -0.68 0.56 19.19
N LYS A 64 0.53 0.70 19.75
CA LYS A 64 1.84 0.59 19.08
C LYS A 64 2.09 -0.82 18.50
N GLN A 65 1.25 -1.24 17.57
CA GLN A 65 1.25 -2.57 16.97
C GLN A 65 1.87 -2.52 15.59
N THR A 66 2.41 -3.66 15.16
CA THR A 66 2.95 -3.83 13.81
C THR A 66 1.86 -4.43 12.93
N LEU A 67 1.44 -3.68 11.92
CA LEU A 67 0.48 -4.09 10.93
C LEU A 67 1.21 -4.69 9.73
N THR A 68 0.96 -5.97 9.45
CA THR A 68 1.44 -6.62 8.23
C THR A 68 0.45 -6.36 7.10
N VAL A 69 0.91 -5.75 6.01
CA VAL A 69 0.08 -5.40 4.86
C VAL A 69 0.75 -5.80 3.57
N ALA A 70 -0.05 -6.26 2.61
CA ALA A 70 0.42 -6.56 1.27
C ALA A 70 0.69 -5.28 0.47
N VAL A 71 1.80 -5.26 -0.26
CA VAL A 71 2.30 -4.07 -0.95
C VAL A 71 1.35 -3.64 -2.08
N HIS A 72 0.86 -4.59 -2.88
CA HIS A 72 -0.13 -4.29 -3.93
C HIS A 72 -1.38 -3.59 -3.38
N LYS A 73 -1.78 -3.86 -2.13
CA LYS A 73 -2.93 -3.20 -1.49
C LYS A 73 -2.64 -1.74 -1.17
N LEU A 74 -1.45 -1.43 -0.67
CA LEU A 74 -1.05 -0.04 -0.41
C LEU A 74 -0.99 0.78 -1.71
N VAL A 75 -0.37 0.22 -2.75
CA VAL A 75 -0.25 0.91 -4.06
C VAL A 75 -1.62 1.13 -4.67
N ALA A 76 -2.47 0.10 -4.69
CA ALA A 76 -3.82 0.21 -5.19
C ALA A 76 -4.63 1.29 -4.45
N LEU A 77 -4.57 1.33 -3.12
CA LEU A 77 -5.31 2.33 -2.34
C LEU A 77 -4.77 3.76 -2.53
N ALA A 78 -3.46 3.92 -2.78
CA ALA A 78 -2.82 5.23 -2.93
C ALA A 78 -2.95 5.82 -4.35
N PHE A 79 -2.86 4.98 -5.37
CA PHE A 79 -2.75 5.42 -6.76
C PHE A 79 -3.93 5.02 -7.63
N LEU A 80 -4.64 3.92 -7.36
CA LEU A 80 -5.84 3.61 -8.12
C LEU A 80 -7.00 4.49 -7.64
N PRO A 81 -7.83 5.00 -8.55
CA PRO A 81 -9.07 5.64 -8.16
C PRO A 81 -9.92 4.65 -7.35
N LYS A 82 -10.65 5.16 -6.35
CA LYS A 82 -11.57 4.34 -5.53
C LYS A 82 -12.48 3.56 -6.47
N SER A 83 -12.48 2.23 -6.32
CA SER A 83 -13.36 1.34 -7.08
C SER A 83 -14.79 1.88 -7.01
N PRO A 84 -15.48 2.07 -8.16
CA PRO A 84 -16.83 2.60 -8.18
C PRO A 84 -17.71 1.68 -7.34
N ARG A 85 -18.19 2.22 -6.22
CA ARG A 85 -19.08 1.54 -5.28
C ARG A 85 -20.32 1.09 -6.04
N PRO A 86 -20.59 -0.21 -6.22
CA PRO A 86 -21.94 -0.62 -6.54
C PRO A 86 -22.78 -0.43 -5.26
N ASN A 87 -23.59 0.62 -5.24
CA ASN A 87 -24.92 0.57 -4.63
C ASN A 87 -24.94 0.54 -3.08
N GLY A 88 -24.23 1.46 -2.42
CA GLY A 88 -24.48 1.74 -0.99
C GLY A 88 -24.09 0.65 0.02
N ARG A 89 -23.56 -0.49 -0.41
CA ARG A 89 -23.00 -1.52 0.49
C ARG A 89 -21.53 -1.21 0.74
N ALA A 90 -21.18 -0.97 2.00
CA ALA A 90 -19.82 -0.65 2.48
C ALA A 90 -18.76 -1.74 2.25
N LYS A 91 -19.04 -2.74 1.40
CA LYS A 91 -18.29 -3.98 1.28
C LYS A 91 -18.35 -4.62 -0.11
N ALA A 92 -18.36 -3.83 -1.18
CA ALA A 92 -17.91 -4.35 -2.47
C ALA A 92 -16.38 -4.55 -2.36
N CYS A 93 -15.98 -5.66 -1.76
CA CYS A 93 -14.58 -6.07 -1.63
C CYS A 93 -14.02 -6.24 -3.04
N SER A 94 -13.48 -5.17 -3.62
CA SER A 94 -12.74 -5.28 -4.87
C SER A 94 -11.42 -5.99 -4.55
N GLN A 95 -11.16 -7.12 -5.18
CA GLN A 95 -9.84 -7.74 -5.11
C GLN A 95 -8.89 -6.98 -6.03
N ILE A 96 -7.61 -6.99 -5.68
CA ILE A 96 -6.56 -6.42 -6.53
C ILE A 96 -5.95 -7.58 -7.31
N ARG A 97 -6.03 -7.50 -8.64
CA ARG A 97 -5.47 -8.50 -9.53
C ARG A 97 -4.24 -7.95 -10.24
N HIS A 98 -3.18 -8.76 -10.30
CA HIS A 98 -2.00 -8.53 -11.12
C HIS A 98 -2.31 -8.92 -12.58
N ILE A 99 -2.16 -7.98 -13.51
CA ILE A 99 -2.50 -8.17 -14.93
C ILE A 99 -1.56 -9.20 -15.58
N ASP A 100 -0.27 -9.08 -15.30
CA ASP A 100 0.81 -9.97 -15.77
C ASP A 100 0.80 -11.34 -15.05
N GLY A 101 -0.02 -11.52 -14.01
CA GLY A 101 0.01 -12.71 -13.15
C GLY A 101 1.21 -12.76 -12.18
N ASN A 102 2.22 -11.90 -12.37
CA ASN A 102 3.36 -11.80 -11.46
C ASN A 102 3.02 -11.00 -10.19
N LYS A 103 2.84 -11.73 -9.08
CA LYS A 103 2.50 -11.20 -7.74
C LYS A 103 3.60 -10.35 -7.09
N LEU A 104 4.81 -10.37 -7.65
CA LEU A 104 5.95 -9.59 -7.18
C LEU A 104 6.02 -8.19 -7.81
N ASN A 105 5.36 -8.01 -8.95
CA ASN A 105 5.28 -6.75 -9.66
C ASN A 105 4.09 -5.94 -9.15
N ASN A 106 4.32 -5.14 -8.10
CA ASN A 106 3.28 -4.31 -7.47
C ASN A 106 3.14 -2.93 -8.12
N SER A 107 3.61 -2.75 -9.35
CA SER A 107 3.48 -1.48 -10.05
C SER A 107 2.01 -1.17 -10.35
N ILE A 108 1.62 0.09 -10.22
CA ILE A 108 0.26 0.58 -10.44
C ILE A 108 -0.32 0.13 -11.78
N VAL A 109 0.50 0.13 -12.84
CA VAL A 109 0.10 -0.28 -14.19
C VAL A 109 -0.20 -1.78 -14.28
N ASN A 110 0.37 -2.58 -13.37
CA ASN A 110 0.14 -4.01 -13.29
C ASN A 110 -1.00 -4.37 -12.33
N LEU A 111 -1.57 -3.40 -11.61
CA LEU A 111 -2.63 -3.64 -10.63
C LEU A 111 -3.96 -3.12 -11.18
N LYS A 112 -5.01 -3.95 -11.07
CA LYS A 112 -6.39 -3.53 -11.36
C LYS A 112 -7.36 -4.00 -10.28
N TRP A 113 -8.38 -3.18 -10.05
CA TRP A 113 -9.53 -3.60 -9.24
C TRP A 113 -10.36 -4.62 -10.02
N THR A 114 -10.63 -5.76 -9.41
CA THR A 114 -11.58 -6.77 -9.90
C THR A 114 -12.70 -6.94 -8.89
N LYS A 115 -13.90 -7.22 -9.38
CA LYS A 115 -15.02 -7.59 -8.52
C LYS A 115 -14.78 -9.01 -7.98
N ILE A 116 -15.25 -9.27 -6.77
CA ILE A 116 -15.51 -10.64 -6.32
C ILE A 116 -16.90 -10.95 -6.87
N GLU A 117 -16.96 -11.86 -7.84
CA GLU A 117 -18.22 -12.51 -8.23
C GLU A 117 -18.66 -13.52 -7.16
#